data_AF-A0A7J5ET12-F1
#
_entry.id   AF-A0A7J5ET12-F1
#
_cell.length_a   1.000
_cell.length_b   1.000
_cell.length_c   1.000
_cell.angle_alpha   90.00
_cell.angle_beta   90.00
_cell.angle_gamma   90.00
#
_symmetry.space_group_name_H-M   'P 1'
#
loop_
_entity.id
_entity.type
_entity.pdbx_description
1 polymer ?
#
loop_
_entity_poly.entity_id
_entity_poly.type
_entity_poly.pdbx_seq_one_letter_code
_entity_poly.pdbx_strand_id
1 'polypeptide(L)'
;MTSPGGAAPDAVALRDLVVASARRHGFHRVGIVPVEPSRRADLYRDWLAAGRHGEITYLASDEHVAGKADPRALLASARTVIVVALAYGKDAPP
;
A
#
# COMPACT_ATOMS: atom_id res chain seq x y z
N MET A 1 4.23 -16.00 31.10
CA MET A 1 3.02 -15.16 31.08
C MET A 1 2.42 -15.22 29.68
N THR A 2 1.67 -16.28 29.40
CA THR A 2 1.04 -16.55 28.10
C THR A 2 -0.20 -15.68 28.02
N SER A 3 -0.19 -14.64 27.18
CA SER A 3 -1.40 -13.86 26.90
C SER A 3 -2.44 -14.79 26.28
N PRO A 4 -3.71 -14.74 26.71
CA PRO A 4 -4.76 -15.55 26.12
C PRO A 4 -4.88 -15.16 24.64
N GLY A 5 -4.96 -16.17 23.77
CA GLY A 5 -5.20 -15.97 22.35
C GLY A 5 -6.50 -15.20 22.15
N GLY A 6 -6.38 -13.89 21.91
CA GLY A 6 -7.51 -13.06 21.53
C GLY A 6 -8.10 -13.62 20.25
N ALA A 7 -9.42 -13.82 20.24
CA ALA A 7 -10.14 -14.20 19.04
C ALA A 7 -9.70 -13.27 17.89
N ALA A 8 -9.43 -13.85 16.72
CA ALA A 8 -9.05 -13.07 15.56
C ALA A 8 -10.10 -11.96 15.37
N PRO A 9 -9.67 -10.69 15.20
CA PRO A 9 -10.61 -9.58 15.09
C PRO A 9 -11.52 -9.81 13.89
N ASP A 10 -12.81 -9.48 14.05
CA ASP A 10 -13.79 -9.61 12.97
C ASP A 10 -13.34 -8.76 11.78
N ALA A 11 -13.03 -9.45 10.68
CA ALA A 11 -12.52 -8.84 9.46
C ALA A 11 -13.54 -7.86 8.84
N VAL A 12 -14.85 -8.11 9.01
CA VAL A 12 -15.91 -7.23 8.52
C VAL A 12 -15.92 -5.94 9.34
N ALA A 13 -15.94 -6.05 10.67
CA ALA A 13 -15.87 -4.89 11.56
C ALA A 13 -14.59 -4.07 11.34
N LEU A 14 -13.44 -4.73 11.15
CA LEU A 14 -12.18 -4.05 10.83
C LEU A 14 -12.23 -3.31 9.49
N ARG A 15 -12.78 -3.93 8.44
CA ARG A 15 -13.00 -3.28 7.16
C ARG A 15 -13.85 -2.02 7.35
N ASP A 16 -14.97 -2.12 8.05
CA ASP A 16 -15.88 -0.99 8.23
C ASP A 16 -15.23 0.14 9.03
N LEU A 17 -14.44 -0.18 10.05
CA LEU A 17 -13.63 0.80 10.79
C LEU A 17 -12.63 1.52 9.88
N VAL A 18 -11.89 0.78 9.04
CA VAL A 18 -10.93 1.35 8.09
C VAL A 18 -11.63 2.27 7.10
N VAL A 19 -12.77 1.85 6.55
CA VAL A 19 -13.54 2.64 5.58
C VAL A 19 -14.10 3.91 6.22
N ALA A 20 -14.68 3.82 7.41
CA ALA A 20 -15.17 4.97 8.15
C ALA A 20 -14.03 5.94 8.52
N SER A 21 -12.88 5.40 8.91
CA SER A 21 -11.68 6.19 9.19
C SER A 21 -11.19 6.95 7.96
N ALA A 22 -11.05 6.26 6.82
CA ALA A 22 -10.59 6.88 5.58
C ALA A 22 -11.49 8.06 5.16
N ARG A 23 -12.81 7.88 5.22
CA ARG A 23 -13.78 8.94 4.92
C ARG A 23 -13.68 10.12 5.88
N ARG A 24 -13.55 9.85 7.19
CA ARG A 24 -13.38 10.90 8.21
C ARG A 24 -12.10 11.73 7.98
N HIS A 25 -11.06 11.11 7.43
CA HIS A 25 -9.80 11.79 7.08
C HIS A 25 -9.84 12.46 5.69
N GLY A 26 -10.99 12.47 5.00
CA GLY A 26 -11.18 13.17 3.73
C GLY A 26 -10.75 12.39 2.49
N PHE A 27 -10.47 11.10 2.60
CA PHE A 27 -10.19 10.28 1.41
C PHE A 27 -11.48 9.93 0.67
N HIS A 28 -11.53 10.25 -0.61
CA HIS A 28 -12.65 9.99 -1.51
C HIS A 28 -12.85 8.51 -1.82
N ARG A 29 -11.75 7.73 -1.84
CA ARG A 29 -11.80 6.28 -2.06
C ARG A 29 -10.85 5.55 -1.13
N VAL A 30 -11.24 4.33 -0.79
CA VAL A 30 -10.44 3.38 -0.02
C VAL A 30 -10.66 1.98 -0.57
N GLY A 31 -9.57 1.24 -0.77
CA GLY A 31 -9.53 -0.16 -1.13
C GLY A 31 -8.70 -0.94 -0.12
N ILE A 32 -9.10 -2.18 0.13
CA ILE A 32 -8.39 -3.10 1.02
C ILE A 32 -8.13 -4.35 0.19
N VAL A 33 -6.85 -4.70 0.00
CA VAL A 33 -6.43 -5.81 -0.86
C VAL A 33 -5.40 -6.69 -0.15
N PRO A 34 -5.37 -8.01 -0.41
CA PRO A 34 -4.30 -8.86 0.07
C PRO A 34 -2.96 -8.39 -0.50
N VAL A 35 -1.88 -8.60 0.26
CA VAL A 35 -0.51 -8.41 -0.22
C VAL A 35 -0.19 -9.55 -1.19
N GLU A 36 0.23 -9.17 -2.40
CA GLU A 36 0.72 -10.07 -3.45
C GLU A 36 1.95 -9.45 -4.10
N PRO A 37 2.86 -10.26 -4.67
CA PRO A 37 3.93 -9.74 -5.52
C PRO A 37 3.35 -8.86 -6.64
N SER A 38 4.02 -7.75 -6.91
CA SER A 38 3.58 -6.78 -7.92
C SER A 38 3.64 -7.38 -9.32
N ARG A 39 2.49 -7.40 -9.99
CA ARG A 39 2.37 -7.80 -11.41
C ARG A 39 3.13 -6.88 -12.37
N ARG A 40 3.63 -5.74 -11.89
CA ARG A 40 4.36 -4.73 -12.68
C ARG A 40 5.81 -4.60 -12.27
N ALA A 41 6.35 -5.55 -11.51
CA ALA A 41 7.73 -5.51 -11.04
C ALA A 41 8.73 -5.48 -12.22
N ASP A 42 8.53 -6.32 -13.25
CA ASP A 42 9.38 -6.32 -14.45
C ASP A 42 9.29 -4.98 -15.21
N LEU A 43 8.07 -4.47 -15.42
CA LEU A 43 7.88 -3.18 -16.09
C LEU A 43 8.56 -2.02 -15.35
N TYR A 44 8.62 -2.07 -14.01
CA TYR A 44 9.36 -1.09 -13.22
C TYR A 44 10.87 -1.24 -13.39
N ARG A 45 11.39 -2.48 -13.39
CA ARG A 45 12.81 -2.75 -13.66
C ARG A 45 13.24 -2.28 -15.05
N ASP A 46 12.44 -2.57 -16.08
CA ASP A 46 12.71 -2.12 -17.45
C ASP A 46 12.72 -0.59 -17.55
N TRP A 47 11.78 0.07 -16.86
CA TRP A 47 11.72 1.53 -16.79
C TRP A 47 12.95 2.13 -16.10
N LEU A 48 13.48 1.50 -15.04
CA LEU A 48 14.72 1.89 -14.37
C LEU A 48 15.94 1.68 -15.28
N ALA A 49 16.05 0.52 -15.92
CA ALA A 49 17.14 0.18 -16.84
C ALA A 49 17.20 1.15 -18.04
N ALA A 50 16.05 1.66 -18.48
CA ALA A 50 15.95 2.68 -19.52
C ALA A 50 16.29 4.11 -19.02
N GLY A 51 16.75 4.29 -17.79
CA GLY A 51 17.15 5.60 -17.24
C GLY A 51 15.99 6.58 -17.02
N ARG A 52 14.73 6.11 -17.04
CA ARG A 52 13.55 6.99 -17.02
C ARG A 52 13.26 7.63 -15.65
N HIS A 53 14.01 7.24 -14.62
CA HIS A 53 13.99 7.86 -13.30
C HIS A 53 14.74 9.20 -13.23
N GLY A 54 15.51 9.54 -14.26
CA GLY A 54 16.33 10.76 -14.29
C GLY A 54 17.24 10.84 -13.07
N GLU A 55 17.25 11.99 -12.41
CA GLU A 55 18.08 12.23 -11.22
C GLU A 55 17.50 11.66 -9.91
N ILE A 56 16.34 10.99 -9.96
CA ILE A 56 15.68 10.45 -8.76
C ILE A 56 16.29 9.09 -8.39
N THR A 57 17.55 9.11 -7.96
CA THR A 57 18.39 7.92 -7.75
C THR A 57 17.83 6.93 -6.72
N TYR A 58 17.08 7.39 -5.71
CA TYR A 58 16.50 6.50 -4.71
C TYR A 58 15.51 5.49 -5.31
N LEU A 59 14.89 5.79 -6.46
CA LEU A 59 13.96 4.89 -7.14
C LEU A 59 14.62 3.59 -7.61
N ALA A 60 15.95 3.63 -7.81
CA ALA A 60 16.78 2.50 -8.22
C ALA A 60 17.49 1.80 -7.04
N SER A 61 17.27 2.23 -5.79
CA SER A 61 17.87 1.53 -4.64
C SER A 61 17.28 0.14 -4.47
N ASP A 62 18.10 -0.82 -4.02
CA ASP A 62 17.68 -2.21 -3.83
C ASP A 62 16.47 -2.33 -2.89
N GLU A 63 16.46 -1.54 -1.81
CA GLU A 63 15.34 -1.49 -0.86
C GLU A 63 14.04 -1.02 -1.53
N HIS A 64 14.11 0.05 -2.35
CA HIS A 64 12.93 0.58 -3.03
C HIS A 64 12.41 -0.40 -4.08
N VAL A 65 13.31 -0.99 -4.87
CA VAL A 65 12.97 -1.97 -5.91
C VAL A 65 12.36 -3.22 -5.28
N ALA A 66 12.93 -3.73 -4.19
CA ALA A 66 12.41 -4.88 -3.47
C ALA A 66 11.00 -4.59 -2.90
N GLY A 67 10.80 -3.44 -2.25
CA GLY A 67 9.49 -3.04 -1.72
C GLY A 67 8.43 -2.83 -2.81
N LYS A 68 8.82 -2.31 -3.98
CA LYS A 68 7.93 -2.20 -5.16
C LYS A 68 7.57 -3.56 -5.75
N ALA A 69 8.48 -4.53 -5.67
CA ALA A 69 8.25 -5.89 -6.15
C ALA A 69 7.37 -6.69 -5.19
N ASP A 70 7.62 -6.60 -3.89
CA ASP A 70 6.80 -7.22 -2.85
C ASP A 70 6.81 -6.37 -1.56
N PRO A 71 5.65 -5.87 -1.10
CA PRO A 71 5.55 -5.13 0.16
C PRO A 71 6.12 -5.85 1.38
N ARG A 72 6.21 -7.19 1.35
CA ARG A 72 6.81 -7.99 2.43
C ARG A 72 8.30 -7.74 2.61
N ALA A 73 8.99 -7.22 1.59
CA ALA A 73 10.38 -6.78 1.73
C ALA A 73 10.52 -5.60 2.69
N LEU A 74 9.47 -4.76 2.82
CA LEU A 74 9.43 -3.63 3.75
C LEU A 74 8.90 -4.04 5.13
N LEU A 75 7.92 -4.95 5.16
CA LEU A 75 7.32 -5.48 6.39
C LEU A 75 6.98 -6.95 6.20
N ALA A 76 7.82 -7.85 6.71
CA ALA A 76 7.69 -9.30 6.51
C ALA A 76 6.32 -9.87 6.95
N SER A 77 5.67 -9.25 7.94
CA SER A 77 4.36 -9.64 8.43
C SER A 77 3.18 -9.05 7.66
N ALA A 78 3.41 -8.27 6.59
CA ALA A 78 2.38 -7.63 5.81
C ALA A 78 1.45 -8.65 5.13
N ARG A 79 0.14 -8.52 5.40
CA ARG A 79 -0.92 -9.38 4.84
C ARG A 79 -1.88 -8.64 3.92
N THR A 80 -2.08 -7.36 4.19
CA THR A 80 -3.09 -6.53 3.53
C THR A 80 -2.52 -5.15 3.29
N VAL A 81 -2.84 -4.54 2.14
CA VAL A 81 -2.55 -3.15 1.82
C VAL A 81 -3.86 -2.36 1.84
N ILE A 82 -3.86 -1.23 2.55
CA ILE A 82 -4.94 -0.24 2.50
C ILE A 82 -4.52 0.83 1.50
N VAL A 83 -5.26 0.95 0.40
CA VAL A 83 -5.00 1.94 -0.65
C VAL A 83 -6.05 3.03 -0.54
N VAL A 84 -5.63 4.28 -0.40
CA VAL A 84 -6.54 5.45 -0.36
C VAL A 84 -6.30 6.34 -1.56
N ALA A 85 -7.35 7.04 -2.00
CA ALA A 85 -7.25 8.06 -3.04
C ALA A 85 -7.86 9.37 -2.55
N LEU A 86 -7.11 10.44 -2.78
CA LEU A 86 -7.54 11.81 -2.56
C LEU A 86 -7.66 12.49 -3.92
N ALA A 87 -8.85 13.01 -4.24
CA ALA A 87 -9.04 13.85 -5.40
C ALA A 87 -8.37 15.21 -5.13
N TYR A 88 -7.31 15.49 -5.89
CA TYR A 88 -6.60 16.76 -5.87
C TYR A 88 -6.99 17.54 -7.14
N GLY A 89 -7.81 18.58 -6.98
CA GLY A 89 -8.33 19.42 -8.06
C GLY A 89 -9.18 20.57 -7.51
N LYS A 90 -9.25 21.70 -8.23
CA LYS A 90 -9.71 23.00 -7.66
C LYS A 90 -11.15 23.02 -7.12
N ASP A 91 -12.02 22.10 -7.57
CA ASP A 91 -13.45 22.05 -7.21
C ASP A 91 -13.86 20.72 -6.57
N ALA A 92 -12.93 19.95 -5.99
CA ALA A 92 -13.26 18.63 -5.43
C ALA A 92 -13.85 18.75 -4.00
N PRO A 93 -15.17 18.51 -3.77
CA PRO A 93 -15.66 18.22 -2.42
C PRO A 93 -15.14 16.84 -1.95
N PRO A 94 -15.16 16.57 -0.63
CA PRO A 94 -14.78 15.28 -0.06
C PRO A 94 -15.63 14.10 -0.58
#